data_AF-I2CQH5-F1
#
_entry.id   AF-I2CQH5-F1
#
_cell.length_a   1.000
_cell.length_b   1.000
_cell.length_c   1.000
_cell.angle_alpha   90.00
_cell.angle_beta   90.00
_cell.angle_gamma   90.00
#
_symmetry.space_group_name_H-M   'P 1'
#
loop_
_entity.id
_entity.type
_entity.pdbx_description
1 polymer ?
#
loop_
_entity_poly.entity_id
_entity_poly.type
_entity_poly.pdbx_seq_one_letter_code
_entity_poly.pdbx_strand_id
1 'polypeptide(L)' 'MRVWNKVNLHRVAGTFRHPVSEADAPGYFKVIKEPLDLYSIKRQVEDGSIGTLGALGRALGVM' A
#
# COMPACT_ATOMS: atom_id res chain seq x y z
N MET A 1 14.53 -4.17 -4.06
CA MET A 1 14.05 -3.25 -5.13
C MET A 1 14.40 -1.80 -4.79
N ARG A 2 15.00 -1.02 -5.71
CA ARG A 2 15.39 0.39 -5.45
C ARG A 2 14.19 1.35 -5.35
N VAL A 3 13.12 1.10 -6.10
CA VAL A 3 11.90 1.93 -6.10
C VAL A 3 11.14 1.78 -4.78
N TRP A 4 10.98 0.55 -4.29
CA TRP A 4 10.37 0.22 -3.00
C TRP A 4 10.96 1.03 -1.83
N ASN A 5 12.29 1.05 -1.70
CA ASN A 5 12.97 1.75 -0.61
C ASN A 5 12.72 3.27 -0.66
N LYS A 6 12.64 3.87 -1.85
CA LYS A 6 12.36 5.30 -1.99
C LYS A 6 10.95 5.65 -1.49
N VAL A 7 9.96 4.81 -1.81
CA VAL A 7 8.57 5.02 -1.39
C VAL A 7 8.43 4.83 0.12
N ASN A 8 8.96 3.75 0.69
CA ASN A 8 8.80 3.44 2.12
C ASN A 8 9.51 4.44 3.06
N LEU A 9 10.58 5.08 2.60
CA LEU A 9 11.36 6.05 3.36
C LEU A 9 10.88 7.51 3.16
N HIS A 10 9.88 7.73 2.31
CA HIS A 10 9.36 9.07 2.07
C HIS A 10 8.67 9.66 3.31
N ARG A 11 8.76 10.98 3.51
CA ARG A 11 8.28 11.67 4.73
C ARG A 11 6.81 11.38 5.06
N VAL A 12 5.96 11.24 4.05
CA VAL A 12 4.52 10.98 4.24
C VAL A 12 4.14 9.49 4.18
N ALA A 13 5.10 8.59 3.97
CA ALA A 13 4.82 7.17 3.85
C ALA A 13 4.19 6.58 5.12
N GLY A 14 4.37 7.22 6.28
CA GLY A 14 3.83 6.78 7.57
C GLY A 14 2.33 6.47 7.52
N THR A 15 1.53 7.33 6.89
CA THR A 15 0.07 7.16 6.78
C THR A 15 -0.34 5.94 5.95
N PHE A 16 0.53 5.49 5.05
CA PHE A 16 0.26 4.38 4.13
C PHE A 16 1.01 3.10 4.51
N ARG A 17 1.74 3.07 5.63
CA ARG A 17 2.58 1.92 6.00
C ARG A 17 1.77 0.71 6.46
N HIS A 18 0.61 0.94 7.04
CA HIS A 18 -0.24 -0.08 7.64
C HIS A 18 -1.69 0.13 7.20
N PRO A 19 -2.52 -0.93 7.23
CA PRO A 19 -3.94 -0.80 6.99
C PRO A 19 -4.58 0.26 7.90
N VAL A 20 -5.51 1.03 7.35
CA VAL A 20 -6.31 1.98 8.12
C VAL A 20 -7.17 1.20 9.13
N SER A 21 -7.16 1.64 10.39
CA SER A 21 -8.04 1.07 11.41
C SER A 21 -9.39 1.79 11.44
N GLU A 22 -10.47 1.08 11.77
CA GLU A 22 -11.79 1.71 11.97
C GLU A 22 -11.81 2.68 13.16
N ALA A 23 -10.87 2.57 14.11
CA ALA A 23 -10.75 3.53 15.21
C ALA A 23 -10.19 4.88 14.70
N ASP A 24 -9.21 4.84 13.81
CA ASP A 24 -8.60 6.04 13.23
C ASP A 24 -9.50 6.68 12.17
N ALA A 25 -10.30 5.88 11.46
CA ALA A 25 -11.26 6.33 10.46
C ALA A 25 -12.58 5.53 10.53
N PRO A 26 -13.52 5.94 11.40
CA PRO A 26 -14.81 5.27 11.51
C PRO A 26 -15.60 5.31 10.20
N GLY A 27 -16.00 4.14 9.71
CA GLY A 27 -16.74 3.98 8.46
C GLY A 27 -15.85 3.93 7.21
N TYR A 28 -14.53 3.86 7.34
CA TYR A 28 -13.59 3.79 6.22
C TYR A 28 -13.95 2.69 5.23
N PHE A 29 -14.21 1.47 5.72
CA PHE A 29 -14.54 0.32 4.85
C PHE A 29 -15.96 0.39 4.25
N LYS A 30 -16.81 1.33 4.70
CA LYS A 30 -18.10 1.60 4.04
C LYS A 30 -17.91 2.33 2.72
N VAL A 31 -16.83 3.09 2.58
CA VAL A 31 -16.53 3.88 1.38
C VAL A 31 -15.45 3.19 0.54
N ILE A 32 -14.34 2.80 1.17
CA ILE A 32 -13.20 2.18 0.48
C ILE A 32 -13.39 0.66 0.44
N LYS A 33 -13.57 0.11 -0.76
CA LYS A 33 -13.89 -1.31 -0.98
C LYS A 33 -12.68 -2.21 -1.16
N GLU A 34 -11.59 -1.64 -1.64
CA GLU A 34 -10.32 -2.34 -1.88
C GLU A 34 -9.21 -1.60 -1.14
N PRO A 35 -9.16 -1.68 0.21
CA PRO A 35 -8.13 -1.02 0.98
C PRO A 35 -6.75 -1.60 0.63
N LEU A 36 -5.77 -0.72 0.50
CA LEU A 36 -4.39 -1.08 0.19
C LEU A 36 -3.41 -0.22 1.00
N ASP A 37 -2.26 -0.81 1.30
CA ASP A 37 -1.21 -0.18 2.09
C ASP A 37 0.17 -0.74 1.66
N LEU A 38 1.24 -0.05 2.04
CA LEU A 38 2.60 -0.43 1.70
C LEU A 38 2.95 -1.82 2.27
N TYR A 39 2.57 -2.16 3.50
CA TYR A 39 2.86 -3.49 4.05
C TYR A 39 2.23 -4.60 3.19
N SER A 40 0.99 -4.42 2.76
CA SER A 40 0.30 -5.33 1.84
C SER A 40 0.98 -5.42 0.48
N ILE A 41 1.40 -4.29 -0.11
CA ILE A 41 2.15 -4.29 -1.38
C ILE A 41 3.49 -5.01 -1.24
N LYS A 42 4.21 -4.82 -0.12
CA LYS A 42 5.49 -5.51 0.13
C LYS A 42 5.31 -7.02 0.13
N ARG A 43 4.28 -7.50 0.84
CA ARG A 43 3.94 -8.93 0.91
C ARG A 43 3.61 -9.49 -0.48
N GLN A 44 2.81 -8.78 -1.25
CA GLN A 44 2.44 -9.17 -2.62
C GLN A 44 3.63 -9.17 -3.60
N VAL A 45 4.66 -8.35 -3.37
CA VAL A 45 5.90 -8.42 -4.14
C VAL A 45 6.73 -9.64 -3.71
N GLU A 46 6.78 -9.94 -2.41
CA GLU A 46 7.54 -11.06 -1.84
C GLU A 46 6.93 -12.42 -2.20
N ASP A 47 5.60 -12.52 -2.28
CA ASP A 47 4.88 -13.73 -2.68
C ASP A 47 4.76 -13.90 -4.22
N GLY A 48 5.15 -12.89 -4.98
CA GLY A 48 5.16 -12.90 -6.44
C GLY A 48 3.85 -12.44 -7.12
N SER A 49 2.80 -12.11 -6.37
CA SER A 49 1.54 -11.56 -6.91
C SER A 49 1.75 -10.25 -7.67
N ILE A 50 2.70 -9.41 -7.21
CA ILE A 50 3.19 -8.22 -7.92
C ILE A 50 4.59 -8.54 -8.47
N GLY A 51 4.61 -9.20 -9.63
CA GLY A 51 5.86 -9.57 -10.32
C GLY A 51 6.43 -8.51 -11.28
N THR A 52 5.69 -7.44 -11.58
CA THR A 52 6.08 -6.45 -12.61
C THR A 52 6.04 -5.02 -12.07
N LEU A 53 6.86 -4.14 -12.67
CA LEU A 53 6.83 -2.70 -12.36
C LEU A 53 5.47 -2.05 -12.70
N GLY A 54 4.78 -2.53 -13.74
CA GLY A 54 3.45 -2.05 -14.09
C GLY A 54 2.40 -2.42 -13.02
N ALA A 55 2.45 -3.63 -12.48
CA ALA A 55 1.59 -4.04 -11.38
C ALA A 55 1.89 -3.25 -10.10
N LEU A 56 3.17 -3.04 -9.78
CA LEU A 56 3.58 -2.19 -8.66
C LEU A 56 3.09 -0.75 -8.82
N GLY A 57 3.19 -0.19 -10.02
CA GLY A 57 2.68 1.16 -10.32
C GLY A 57 1.17 1.30 -10.15
N ARG A 58 0.39 0.29 -10.57
CA ARG A 58 -1.06 0.26 -10.34
C ARG A 58 -1.40 0.19 -8.86
N ALA A 59 -0.74 -0.70 -8.11
CA ALA A 59 -0.94 -0.83 -6.67
C ALA A 59 -0.63 0.49 -5.93
N LEU A 60 0.48 1.15 -6.28
CA LEU A 60 0.81 2.44 -5.66
C LEU A 60 -0.12 3.59 -6.07
N GLY A 61 -0.81 3.49 -7.21
CA GLY A 61 -1.69 4.54 -7.73
C GLY A 61 -3.10 4.52 -7.16
N VAL A 62 -3.49 3.47 -6.42
CA VAL A 62 -4.83 3.35 -5.80
C VAL A 62 -4.81 3.60 -4.28
N MET A 63 -3.63 3.82 -3.70
CA MET A 63 -3.46 4.27 -2.31
C MET A 63 -3.57 5.78 -2.22
#